data_AF-A0A0N0AR94-F1
#
_entry.id   AF-A0A0N0AR94-F1
#
_cell.length_a   1.000
_cell.length_b   1.000
_cell.length_c   1.000
_cell.angle_alpha   90.00
_cell.angle_beta   90.00
_cell.angle_gamma   90.00
#
_symmetry.space_group_name_H-M   'P 1'
#
loop_
_entity.id
_entity.type
_entity.pdbx_description
1 polymer ?
#
loop_
_entity_poly.entity_id
_entity_poly.type
_entity_poly.pdbx_seq_one_letter_code
_entity_poly.pdbx_strand_id
1 'polypeptide(L)'
;MSDKQVRSIREATARICCWHGSVRSGKTIASLLAFLLAVRRAPASGLILICGRSLQTIERNVLEPLADPALFGPVAAEVRHTRGATTAIILGRVVHLVGASDARAEGRLRGLTASLAYCDEITLMPEGFFTQLLARLSVPGARLLGTTNPDSPRHWFKVNYLDRQNELDLASWHFRLADNPSLSPAYVAALSAEYSGLWRRRMIDGAWVIAEGSVFDMYDEQRHVVTELPPMRRYWTGVDYGTVNPFAALTLGLGDDGRLYVTSEWRHDSRARHRQLTDAQYSRAVRDWLDELDVEPEWTFVDPSASSFSTQLWADGHPGVTKAKNDVISGIRSVASALDAGLLLIHESCEGLLAELPEYVWSDEAAARGEDRPVKINDHSVDALRYVVHSTAHEWRHLLTTAV
;
A
#
# COMPACT_ATOMS: atom_id res chain seq x y z
N MET A 1 27.33 -5.42 0.66
CA MET A 1 26.34 -6.02 -0.26
C MET A 1 26.52 -7.53 -0.24
N SER A 2 25.47 -8.32 -0.46
CA SER A 2 25.55 -9.78 -0.62
C SER A 2 26.02 -10.17 -2.02
N ASP A 3 26.47 -11.42 -2.19
CA ASP A 3 26.89 -11.96 -3.49
C ASP A 3 25.80 -11.86 -4.55
N LYS A 4 24.54 -12.08 -4.15
CA LYS A 4 23.38 -11.97 -5.03
C LYS A 4 23.15 -10.54 -5.50
N GLN A 5 23.29 -9.56 -4.62
CA GLN A 5 23.22 -8.14 -4.98
C GLN A 5 24.31 -7.81 -6.02
N VAL A 6 25.56 -8.16 -5.73
CA VAL A 6 26.71 -7.91 -6.63
C VAL A 6 26.50 -8.58 -7.99
N ARG A 7 26.09 -9.85 -7.98
CA ARG A 7 25.80 -10.63 -9.18
C ARG A 7 24.72 -9.95 -10.03
N SER A 8 23.61 -9.55 -9.42
CA SER A 8 22.49 -8.91 -10.13
C SER A 8 22.89 -7.59 -10.78
N ILE A 9 23.76 -6.79 -10.15
CA ILE A 9 24.25 -5.53 -10.72
C ILE A 9 25.15 -5.79 -11.93
N ARG A 10 26.05 -6.79 -11.83
CA ARG A 10 26.97 -7.15 -12.91
C ARG A 10 26.24 -7.71 -14.13
N GLU A 11 25.20 -8.51 -13.89
CA GLU A 11 24.45 -9.25 -14.93
C GLU A 11 23.28 -8.43 -15.51
N ALA A 12 23.04 -7.21 -15.02
CA ALA A 12 22.01 -6.30 -15.52
C ALA A 12 22.34 -5.67 -16.88
N THR A 13 22.45 -6.51 -17.91
CA THR A 13 22.78 -6.12 -19.29
C THR A 13 21.62 -6.23 -20.27
N ALA A 14 20.57 -6.98 -19.94
CA ALA A 14 19.38 -7.15 -20.77
C ALA A 14 18.61 -5.84 -21.01
N ARG A 15 17.80 -5.79 -22.07
CA ARG A 15 16.90 -4.65 -22.35
C ARG A 15 15.97 -4.36 -21.18
N ILE A 16 15.44 -5.40 -20.53
CA ILE A 16 14.57 -5.29 -19.34
C ILE A 16 15.26 -5.99 -18.17
N CYS A 17 15.54 -5.29 -17.08
CA CYS A 17 16.15 -5.86 -15.88
C CYS A 17 15.24 -5.65 -14.67
N CYS A 18 14.83 -6.71 -13.98
CA CYS A 18 13.90 -6.63 -12.85
C CYS A 18 14.42 -7.30 -11.58
N TRP A 19 14.40 -6.55 -10.48
CA TRP A 19 14.62 -7.08 -9.13
C TRP A 19 13.27 -7.24 -8.43
N HIS A 20 12.83 -8.47 -8.23
CA HIS A 20 11.53 -8.73 -7.62
C HIS A 20 11.65 -9.60 -6.37
N GLY A 21 10.69 -9.54 -5.45
CA GLY A 21 10.66 -10.40 -4.27
C GLY A 21 10.38 -9.63 -2.97
N SER A 22 10.80 -10.20 -1.85
CA SER A 22 10.39 -9.80 -0.50
C SER A 22 10.70 -8.34 -0.19
N VAL A 23 9.93 -7.73 0.71
CA VAL A 23 10.24 -6.41 1.26
C VAL A 23 11.57 -6.45 2.01
N ARG A 24 12.26 -5.30 2.09
CA ARG A 24 13.55 -5.14 2.80
C ARG A 24 14.66 -6.13 2.41
N SER A 25 14.54 -6.83 1.29
CA SER A 25 15.52 -7.81 0.77
C SER A 25 16.78 -7.19 0.14
N GLY A 26 16.95 -5.87 0.23
CA GLY A 26 18.09 -5.17 -0.37
C GLY A 26 18.00 -5.02 -1.90
N LYS A 27 16.88 -5.39 -2.51
CA LYS A 27 16.63 -5.26 -3.96
C LYS A 27 16.74 -3.83 -4.47
N THR A 28 16.16 -2.86 -3.74
CA THR A 28 16.16 -1.43 -4.12
C THR A 28 17.58 -0.87 -4.17
N ILE A 29 18.44 -1.17 -3.18
CA ILE A 29 19.81 -0.66 -3.20
C ILE A 29 20.61 -1.24 -4.38
N ALA A 30 20.45 -2.53 -4.66
CA ALA A 30 21.13 -3.16 -5.79
C ALA A 30 20.65 -2.59 -7.14
N SER A 31 19.35 -2.44 -7.33
CA SER A 31 18.77 -1.88 -8.57
C SER A 31 19.12 -0.41 -8.76
N LEU A 32 19.17 0.39 -7.69
CA LEU A 32 19.58 1.80 -7.74
C LEU A 32 21.06 1.96 -8.10
N LEU A 33 21.94 1.10 -7.58
CA LEU A 33 23.35 1.10 -7.99
C LEU A 33 23.49 0.73 -9.47
N ALA A 34 22.75 -0.29 -9.94
CA ALA A 34 22.69 -0.65 -11.35
C ALA A 34 22.16 0.50 -12.21
N PHE A 35 21.18 1.26 -11.71
CA PHE A 35 20.64 2.45 -12.37
C PHE A 35 21.66 3.58 -12.48
N LEU A 36 22.42 3.90 -11.42
CA LEU A 36 23.49 4.90 -11.49
C LEU A 36 24.55 4.54 -12.56
N LEU A 37 24.95 3.27 -12.61
CA LEU A 37 25.85 2.76 -13.65
C LEU A 37 25.23 2.87 -15.05
N ALA A 38 23.92 2.64 -15.16
CA ALA A 38 23.18 2.79 -16.40
C ALA A 38 23.07 4.27 -16.84
N VAL A 39 22.82 5.22 -15.92
CA VAL A 39 22.77 6.67 -16.22
C VAL A 39 24.09 7.13 -16.82
N ARG A 40 25.23 6.68 -16.26
CA ARG A 40 26.56 7.04 -16.76
C ARG A 40 26.83 6.52 -18.16
N ARG A 41 26.24 5.37 -18.53
CA ARG A 41 26.38 4.72 -19.84
C ARG A 41 25.24 5.04 -20.81
N ALA A 42 24.21 5.76 -20.36
CA ALA A 42 23.03 6.02 -21.15
C ALA A 42 23.39 6.87 -22.37
N PRO A 43 22.86 6.54 -23.56
CA PRO A 43 23.03 7.34 -24.77
C PRO A 43 22.82 8.84 -24.54
N ALA A 44 23.55 9.68 -25.26
CA ALA A 44 23.41 11.13 -25.16
C ALA A 44 22.05 11.63 -25.68
N SER A 45 21.47 10.90 -26.65
CA SER A 45 20.13 11.13 -27.16
C SER A 45 19.07 10.39 -26.35
N GLY A 46 17.87 10.97 -26.26
CA GLY A 46 16.74 10.42 -25.52
C GLY A 46 16.74 10.75 -24.02
N LEU A 47 15.55 10.77 -23.45
CA LEU A 47 15.32 11.09 -22.04
C LEU A 47 15.69 9.93 -21.12
N ILE A 48 16.11 10.27 -19.90
CA ILE A 48 16.20 9.33 -18.78
C ILE A 48 14.97 9.54 -17.90
N LEU A 49 14.27 8.47 -17.57
CA LEU A 49 13.02 8.49 -16.81
C LEU A 49 13.16 7.72 -15.50
N ILE A 50 12.57 8.24 -14.43
CA ILE A 50 12.22 7.47 -13.23
C ILE A 50 10.70 7.48 -13.12
N CYS A 51 10.11 6.30 -13.07
CA CYS A 51 8.68 6.07 -12.97
C CYS A 51 8.35 5.40 -11.64
N GLY A 52 7.21 5.76 -11.05
CA GLY A 52 6.73 5.25 -9.77
C GLY A 52 5.23 5.52 -9.63
N ARG A 53 4.57 5.02 -8.59
CA ARG A 53 3.14 5.26 -8.36
C ARG A 53 2.80 6.76 -8.31
N SER A 54 3.59 7.55 -7.61
CA SER A 54 3.48 9.01 -7.54
C SER A 54 4.86 9.69 -7.49
N LEU A 55 4.90 11.02 -7.69
CA LEU A 55 6.13 11.79 -7.52
C LEU A 55 6.68 11.67 -6.09
N GLN A 56 5.80 11.69 -5.09
CA GLN A 56 6.18 11.55 -3.68
C GLN A 56 6.80 10.17 -3.38
N THR A 57 6.30 9.09 -4.00
CA THR A 57 6.91 7.77 -3.84
C THR A 57 8.27 7.71 -4.54
N ILE A 58 8.43 8.36 -5.69
CA ILE A 58 9.73 8.44 -6.37
C ILE A 58 10.75 9.20 -5.51
N GLU A 59 10.36 10.34 -4.96
CA GLU A 59 11.19 11.12 -4.04
C GLU A 59 11.68 10.25 -2.88
N ARG A 60 10.75 9.64 -2.15
CA ARG A 60 11.06 8.88 -0.93
C ARG A 60 11.78 7.56 -1.18
N ASN A 61 11.39 6.80 -2.21
CA ASN A 61 11.88 5.44 -2.40
C ASN A 61 13.12 5.38 -3.32
N VAL A 62 13.36 6.41 -4.13
CA VAL A 62 14.43 6.44 -5.14
C VAL A 62 15.40 7.59 -4.90
N LEU A 63 14.92 8.84 -4.90
CA LEU A 63 15.81 10.00 -4.88
C LEU A 63 16.45 10.22 -3.50
N GLU A 64 15.68 10.10 -2.42
CA GLU A 64 16.19 10.20 -1.05
C GLU A 64 17.28 9.15 -0.78
N PRO A 65 17.09 7.84 -1.08
CA PRO A 65 18.17 6.86 -0.97
C PRO A 65 19.37 7.19 -1.84
N LEU A 66 19.18 7.58 -3.11
CA LEU A 66 20.28 7.93 -4.01
C LEU A 66 21.09 9.14 -3.51
N ALA A 67 20.46 10.07 -2.81
CA ALA A 67 21.08 11.26 -2.22
C ALA A 67 21.63 11.02 -0.80
N ASP A 68 21.55 9.82 -0.25
CA ASP A 68 22.08 9.46 1.06
C ASP A 68 23.56 9.04 0.98
N PRO A 69 24.51 9.82 1.54
CA PRO A 69 25.93 9.46 1.55
C PRO A 69 26.24 8.18 2.32
N ALA A 70 25.40 7.77 3.27
CA ALA A 70 25.58 6.50 3.98
C ALA A 70 25.31 5.29 3.07
N LEU A 71 24.48 5.45 2.04
CA LEU A 71 24.14 4.39 1.09
C LEU A 71 25.01 4.41 -0.17
N PHE A 72 25.27 5.59 -0.74
CA PHE A 72 25.97 5.74 -2.02
C PHE A 72 27.26 6.55 -1.96
N GLY A 73 27.73 6.91 -0.75
CA GLY A 73 29.00 7.58 -0.56
C GLY A 73 29.09 8.92 -1.31
N PRO A 74 30.25 9.26 -1.91
CA PRO A 74 30.43 10.52 -2.63
C PRO A 74 29.48 10.72 -3.82
N VAL A 75 28.94 9.64 -4.41
CA VAL A 75 28.00 9.74 -5.54
C VAL A 75 26.69 10.42 -5.14
N ALA A 76 26.32 10.39 -3.86
CA ALA A 76 25.14 11.07 -3.36
C ALA A 76 25.14 12.59 -3.66
N ALA A 77 26.30 13.24 -3.66
CA ALA A 77 26.44 14.66 -3.97
C ALA A 77 26.13 15.02 -5.44
N GLU A 78 26.12 14.02 -6.33
CA GLU A 78 25.79 14.14 -7.76
C GLU A 78 24.29 13.95 -8.03
N VAL A 79 23.48 13.75 -6.98
CA VAL A 79 22.03 13.61 -7.05
C VAL A 79 21.42 14.89 -6.49
N ARG A 80 20.81 15.69 -7.37
CA ARG A 80 20.20 16.97 -7.02
C ARG A 80 18.74 16.99 -7.44
N HIS A 81 17.85 17.18 -6.48
CA HIS A 81 16.42 17.28 -6.72
C HIS A 81 15.82 18.34 -5.80
N THR A 82 14.87 19.10 -6.34
CA THR A 82 14.05 20.03 -5.57
C THR A 82 12.70 19.36 -5.33
N ARG A 83 12.29 19.22 -4.07
CA ARG A 83 11.03 18.56 -3.69
C ARG A 83 9.84 19.11 -4.49
N GLY A 84 9.03 18.23 -5.06
CA GLY A 84 7.89 18.56 -5.94
C GLY A 84 8.27 18.80 -7.41
N ALA A 85 9.55 18.93 -7.75
CA ALA A 85 9.97 19.09 -9.14
C ALA A 85 9.79 17.77 -9.91
N THR A 86 9.43 17.89 -11.19
CA THR A 86 9.27 16.76 -12.12
C THR A 86 10.58 16.33 -12.79
N THR A 87 11.71 16.93 -12.39
CA THR A 87 13.04 16.60 -12.90
C THR A 87 14.06 16.61 -11.76
N ALA A 88 15.08 15.77 -11.90
CA ALA A 88 16.27 15.72 -11.05
C ALA A 88 17.53 15.78 -11.92
N ILE A 89 18.67 16.15 -11.33
CA ILE A 89 19.99 15.99 -11.93
C ILE A 89 20.68 14.82 -11.25
N ILE A 90 21.09 13.81 -12.02
CA ILE A 90 21.81 12.64 -11.52
C ILE A 90 23.07 12.47 -12.37
N LEU A 91 24.26 12.53 -11.75
CA LEU A 91 25.55 12.42 -12.44
C LEU A 91 25.68 13.40 -13.63
N GLY A 92 25.20 14.64 -13.43
CA GLY A 92 25.17 15.69 -14.45
C GLY A 92 24.15 15.50 -15.57
N ARG A 93 23.28 14.49 -15.51
CA ARG A 93 22.22 14.23 -16.50
C ARG A 93 20.85 14.65 -15.96
N VAL A 94 20.03 15.25 -16.81
CA VAL A 94 18.62 15.52 -16.50
C VAL A 94 17.84 14.19 -16.51
N VAL A 95 17.13 13.92 -15.42
CA VAL A 95 16.28 12.75 -15.23
C VAL A 95 14.86 13.22 -14.96
N HIS A 96 13.90 12.74 -15.76
CA HIS A 96 12.49 13.11 -15.66
C HIS A 96 11.74 12.15 -14.74
N LEU A 97 10.88 12.69 -13.88
CA LEU A 97 10.12 11.93 -12.90
C LEU A 97 8.66 11.84 -13.34
N VAL A 98 8.14 10.61 -13.42
CA VAL A 98 6.78 10.36 -13.93
C VAL A 98 6.01 9.50 -12.93
N GLY A 99 5.05 10.11 -12.24
CA GLY A 99 4.06 9.39 -11.45
C GLY A 99 3.03 8.69 -12.35
N ALA A 100 2.70 7.44 -12.05
CA ALA A 100 1.73 6.63 -12.79
C ALA A 100 0.73 5.95 -11.85
N SER A 101 -0.19 6.75 -11.29
CA SER A 101 -1.21 6.28 -10.35
C SER A 101 -2.50 5.83 -11.02
N ASP A 102 -2.73 6.19 -12.28
CA ASP A 102 -3.93 5.85 -13.04
C ASP A 102 -3.65 5.78 -14.55
N ALA A 103 -4.61 5.26 -15.32
CA ALA A 103 -4.47 5.07 -16.77
C ALA A 103 -4.20 6.37 -17.55
N ARG A 104 -4.59 7.54 -17.03
CA ARG A 104 -4.33 8.84 -17.70
C ARG A 104 -2.85 9.18 -17.72
N ALA A 105 -2.05 8.59 -16.82
CA ALA A 105 -0.60 8.77 -16.81
C ALA A 105 0.07 8.33 -18.12
N GLU A 106 -0.56 7.43 -18.88
CA GLU A 106 -0.10 7.02 -20.22
C GLU A 106 0.08 8.23 -21.15
N GLY A 107 -0.78 9.24 -21.03
CA GLY A 107 -0.69 10.49 -21.81
C GLY A 107 0.63 11.23 -21.63
N ARG A 108 1.28 11.09 -20.46
CA ARG A 108 2.56 11.75 -20.15
C ARG A 108 3.75 11.16 -20.92
N LEU A 109 3.60 9.96 -21.47
CA LEU A 109 4.64 9.28 -22.24
C LEU A 109 4.51 9.51 -23.75
N ARG A 110 3.43 10.15 -24.22
CA ARG A 110 3.21 10.32 -25.66
C ARG A 110 4.23 11.29 -26.26
N GLY A 111 4.80 10.91 -27.40
CA GLY A 111 5.71 11.76 -28.17
C GLY A 111 7.14 11.86 -27.65
N LEU A 112 7.46 11.27 -26.49
CA LEU A 112 8.83 11.26 -25.98
C LEU A 112 9.67 10.13 -26.59
N THR A 113 10.99 10.34 -26.63
CA THR A 113 11.99 9.32 -26.95
C THR A 113 12.87 9.13 -25.73
N ALA A 114 12.93 7.92 -25.18
CA ALA A 114 13.70 7.60 -23.98
C ALA A 114 14.88 6.67 -24.29
N SER A 115 15.96 6.84 -23.55
CA SER A 115 17.16 5.99 -23.61
C SER A 115 17.37 5.16 -22.35
N LEU A 116 16.75 5.54 -21.23
CA LEU A 116 16.81 4.78 -20.00
C LEU A 116 15.55 5.03 -19.18
N ALA A 117 14.96 3.99 -18.60
CA ALA A 117 13.90 4.12 -17.62
C ALA A 117 14.21 3.28 -16.37
N TYR A 118 13.88 3.81 -15.20
CA TYR A 118 13.83 3.09 -13.95
C TYR A 118 12.40 3.08 -13.42
N CYS A 119 11.83 1.91 -13.14
CA CYS A 119 10.48 1.78 -12.58
C CYS A 119 10.54 1.23 -11.15
N ASP A 120 10.11 2.02 -10.17
CA ASP A 120 9.92 1.55 -8.80
C ASP A 120 8.52 0.98 -8.60
N GLU A 121 8.42 -0.21 -8.01
CA GLU A 121 7.16 -0.92 -7.73
C GLU A 121 6.28 -1.11 -8.98
N ILE A 122 6.80 -1.82 -9.99
CA ILE A 122 6.14 -2.03 -11.30
C ILE A 122 4.70 -2.56 -11.15
N THR A 123 4.42 -3.48 -10.22
CA THR A 123 3.06 -4.03 -10.04
C THR A 123 2.02 -3.00 -9.61
N LEU A 124 2.44 -1.83 -9.11
CA LEU A 124 1.52 -0.74 -8.75
C LEU A 124 1.21 0.21 -9.92
N MET A 125 1.82 0.00 -11.10
CA MET A 125 1.59 0.82 -12.29
C MET A 125 0.55 0.18 -13.22
N PRO A 126 -0.24 0.98 -13.96
CA PRO A 126 -1.11 0.46 -15.01
C PRO A 126 -0.31 -0.22 -16.14
N GLU A 127 -0.79 -1.37 -16.63
CA GLU A 127 -0.16 -2.09 -17.74
C GLU A 127 0.02 -1.23 -18.99
N GLY A 128 -0.99 -0.44 -19.34
CA GLY A 128 -0.93 0.47 -20.49
C GLY A 128 0.19 1.49 -20.40
N PHE A 129 0.45 2.02 -19.19
CA PHE A 129 1.58 2.92 -18.95
C PHE A 129 2.92 2.21 -19.16
N PHE A 130 3.10 1.00 -18.60
CA PHE A 130 4.34 0.24 -18.74
C PHE A 130 4.62 -0.16 -20.19
N THR A 131 3.57 -0.61 -20.90
CA THR A 131 3.67 -0.98 -22.32
C THR A 131 4.05 0.22 -23.19
N GLN A 132 3.43 1.38 -22.96
CA GLN A 132 3.84 2.61 -23.66
C GLN A 132 5.27 3.02 -23.32
N LEU A 133 5.69 2.93 -22.05
CA LEU A 133 7.06 3.26 -21.64
C LEU A 133 8.08 2.42 -22.39
N LEU A 134 7.86 1.11 -22.48
CA LEU A 134 8.72 0.20 -23.25
C LEU A 134 8.77 0.56 -24.74
N ALA A 135 7.66 1.00 -25.33
CA ALA A 135 7.61 1.46 -26.71
C ALA A 135 8.39 2.78 -26.94
N ARG A 136 8.53 3.63 -25.91
CA ARG A 136 9.33 4.87 -25.97
C ARG A 136 10.83 4.65 -25.77
N LEU A 137 11.23 3.49 -25.26
CA LEU A 137 12.64 3.06 -25.17
C LEU A 137 13.13 2.56 -26.53
N SER A 138 13.31 3.51 -27.45
CA SER A 138 13.61 3.24 -28.86
C SER A 138 15.05 3.58 -29.28
N VAL A 139 15.79 4.32 -28.44
CA VAL A 139 17.21 4.64 -28.72
C VAL A 139 18.03 3.34 -28.74
N PRO A 140 18.99 3.15 -29.66
CA PRO A 140 19.88 1.99 -29.62
C PRO A 140 20.58 1.87 -28.26
N GLY A 141 20.47 0.69 -27.64
CA GLY A 141 20.96 0.43 -26.28
C GLY A 141 20.04 0.96 -25.17
N ALA A 142 18.80 1.36 -25.48
CA ALA A 142 17.84 1.77 -24.47
C ALA A 142 17.46 0.60 -23.55
N ARG A 143 17.35 0.89 -22.25
CA ARG A 143 17.08 -0.12 -21.22
C ARG A 143 16.00 0.32 -20.25
N LEU A 144 15.29 -0.66 -19.71
CA LEU A 144 14.42 -0.51 -18.56
C LEU A 144 15.00 -1.30 -17.38
N LEU A 145 15.17 -0.64 -16.24
CA LEU A 145 15.44 -1.29 -14.97
C LEU A 145 14.21 -1.11 -14.08
N GLY A 146 13.96 -2.03 -13.16
CA GLY A 146 12.92 -1.79 -12.17
C GLY A 146 12.82 -2.80 -11.07
N THR A 147 12.00 -2.46 -10.08
CA THR A 147 11.78 -3.25 -8.88
C THR A 147 10.31 -3.60 -8.75
N THR A 148 9.99 -4.70 -8.09
CA THR A 148 8.62 -4.95 -7.66
C THR A 148 8.54 -5.92 -6.47
N ASN A 149 7.45 -5.84 -5.71
CA ASN A 149 7.07 -6.95 -4.84
C ASN A 149 6.15 -7.90 -5.64
N PRO A 150 6.14 -9.19 -5.33
CA PRO A 150 5.23 -10.16 -5.94
C PRO A 150 3.77 -9.83 -5.66
N ASP A 151 2.94 -10.19 -6.63
CA ASP A 151 1.50 -10.00 -6.64
C ASP A 151 0.81 -11.34 -7.02
N SER A 152 -0.44 -11.30 -7.49
CA SER A 152 -1.11 -12.44 -8.11
C SER A 152 -0.25 -13.07 -9.21
N PRO A 153 -0.14 -14.40 -9.32
CA PRO A 153 0.59 -15.06 -10.40
C PRO A 153 -0.02 -14.80 -11.78
N ARG A 154 -1.26 -14.30 -11.84
CA ARG A 154 -1.92 -13.86 -13.08
C ARG A 154 -1.69 -12.39 -13.41
N HIS A 155 -1.02 -11.63 -12.54
CA HIS A 155 -0.73 -10.23 -12.77
C HIS A 155 0.03 -10.05 -14.09
N TRP A 156 -0.34 -9.03 -14.88
CA TRP A 156 0.18 -8.81 -16.23
C TRP A 156 1.71 -8.81 -16.29
N PHE A 157 2.39 -8.20 -15.30
CA PHE A 157 3.86 -8.17 -15.27
C PHE A 157 4.47 -9.56 -15.10
N LYS A 158 3.82 -10.45 -14.35
CA LYS A 158 4.28 -11.83 -14.16
C LYS A 158 4.09 -12.64 -15.44
N VAL A 159 2.87 -12.63 -15.99
CA VAL A 159 2.50 -13.45 -17.17
C VAL A 159 3.18 -12.93 -18.45
N ASN A 160 3.10 -11.63 -18.71
CA ASN A 160 3.54 -11.06 -19.98
C ASN A 160 5.06 -10.82 -20.05
N TYR A 161 5.76 -10.80 -18.90
CA TYR A 161 7.20 -10.48 -18.84
C TYR A 161 8.02 -11.50 -18.05
N LEU A 162 7.80 -11.67 -16.74
CA LEU A 162 8.67 -12.52 -15.91
C LEU A 162 8.64 -14.00 -16.34
N ASP A 163 7.45 -14.55 -16.64
CA ASP A 163 7.30 -15.92 -17.14
C ASP A 163 7.84 -16.12 -18.54
N ARG A 164 7.96 -15.02 -19.29
CA ARG A 164 8.48 -14.99 -20.66
C ARG A 164 9.93 -14.53 -20.71
N GLN A 165 10.66 -14.60 -19.59
CA GLN A 165 12.07 -14.19 -19.53
C GLN A 165 12.94 -14.89 -20.59
N ASN A 166 12.66 -16.15 -20.90
CA ASN A 166 13.42 -16.90 -21.90
C ASN A 166 13.05 -16.54 -23.36
N GLU A 167 11.96 -15.81 -23.56
CA GLU A 167 11.48 -15.34 -24.87
C GLU A 167 11.82 -13.87 -25.13
N LEU A 168 12.02 -13.09 -24.06
CA LEU A 168 12.28 -11.66 -24.10
C LEU A 168 13.75 -11.38 -23.79
N ASP A 169 14.25 -10.22 -24.23
CA ASP A 169 15.52 -9.68 -23.74
C ASP A 169 15.31 -9.12 -22.31
N LEU A 170 15.11 -10.04 -21.36
CA LEU A 170 14.77 -9.77 -19.98
C LEU A 170 15.68 -10.57 -19.05
N ALA A 171 16.14 -9.94 -17.98
CA ALA A 171 16.79 -10.59 -16.86
C ALA A 171 16.05 -10.24 -15.58
N SER A 172 15.78 -11.24 -14.74
CA SER A 172 15.17 -11.02 -13.43
C SER A 172 15.89 -11.77 -12.31
N TRP A 173 15.82 -11.20 -11.11
CA TRP A 173 16.39 -11.79 -9.90
C TRP A 173 15.34 -11.74 -8.79
N HIS A 174 15.03 -12.91 -8.23
CA HIS A 174 14.14 -13.06 -7.07
C HIS A 174 14.91 -12.82 -5.78
N PHE A 175 14.56 -11.82 -4.98
CA PHE A 175 15.20 -11.47 -3.71
C PHE A 175 14.35 -11.87 -2.50
N ARG A 176 14.99 -12.39 -1.45
CA ARG A 176 14.40 -12.75 -0.16
C ARG A 176 15.05 -11.94 0.96
N LEU A 177 14.44 -11.90 2.14
CA LEU A 177 15.01 -11.22 3.31
C LEU A 177 16.44 -11.70 3.65
N ALA A 178 16.69 -13.01 3.50
CA ALA A 178 18.00 -13.62 3.71
C ALA A 178 19.10 -13.09 2.77
N ASP A 179 18.72 -12.48 1.63
CA ASP A 179 19.68 -11.89 0.70
C ASP A 179 20.18 -10.51 1.16
N ASN A 180 19.62 -9.94 2.23
CA ASN A 180 20.03 -8.67 2.80
C ASN A 180 20.93 -8.85 4.03
N PRO A 181 22.26 -8.68 3.91
CA PRO A 181 23.19 -8.90 5.01
C PRO A 181 23.15 -7.80 6.08
N SER A 182 22.44 -6.69 5.84
CA SER A 182 22.34 -5.59 6.81
C SER A 182 21.24 -5.77 7.86
N LEU A 183 20.38 -6.79 7.72
CA LEU A 183 19.30 -7.04 8.66
C LEU A 183 19.76 -8.00 9.77
N SER A 184 19.50 -7.63 11.03
CA SER A 184 19.73 -8.53 12.14
C SER A 184 18.68 -9.67 12.14
N PRO A 185 19.01 -10.87 12.65
CA PRO A 185 18.03 -11.95 12.80
C PRO A 185 16.79 -11.52 13.60
N ALA A 186 16.98 -10.72 14.65
CA ALA A 186 15.89 -10.16 15.45
C ALA A 186 14.97 -9.25 14.63
N TYR A 187 15.53 -8.39 13.78
CA TYR A 187 14.73 -7.55 12.88
C TYR A 187 13.97 -8.38 11.85
N VAL A 188 14.59 -9.41 11.28
CA VAL A 188 13.92 -10.33 10.33
C VAL A 188 12.77 -11.05 11.02
N ALA A 189 12.94 -11.49 12.26
CA ALA A 189 11.88 -12.13 13.04
C ALA A 189 10.72 -11.16 13.31
N ALA A 190 11.02 -9.95 13.80
CA ALA A 190 10.02 -8.91 14.03
C ALA A 190 9.24 -8.55 12.76
N LEU A 191 9.94 -8.28 11.66
CA LEU A 191 9.31 -7.98 10.38
C LEU A 191 8.46 -9.15 9.87
N SER A 192 8.92 -10.39 10.06
CA SER A 192 8.16 -11.57 9.64
C SER A 192 6.88 -11.78 10.46
N ALA A 193 6.86 -11.32 11.72
CA ALA A 193 5.68 -11.36 12.57
C ALA A 193 4.62 -10.32 12.17
N GLU A 194 5.00 -9.23 11.48
CA GLU A 194 4.06 -8.23 10.97
C GLU A 194 3.16 -8.76 9.83
N TYR A 195 3.47 -9.90 9.23
CA TYR A 195 2.75 -10.45 8.08
C TYR A 195 2.28 -11.89 8.29
N SER A 196 1.02 -12.13 7.97
CA SER A 196 0.38 -13.46 8.01
C SER A 196 -0.31 -13.82 6.69
N GLY A 197 -0.75 -15.08 6.58
CA GLY A 197 -1.54 -15.59 5.46
C GLY A 197 -0.99 -15.25 4.06
N LEU A 198 -1.85 -14.68 3.23
CA LEU A 198 -1.51 -14.20 1.88
C LEU A 198 -0.35 -13.18 1.88
N TRP A 199 -0.35 -12.23 2.83
CA TRP A 199 0.63 -11.15 2.87
C TRP A 199 2.02 -11.64 3.24
N ARG A 200 2.13 -12.62 4.14
CA ARG A 200 3.39 -13.27 4.46
C ARG A 200 4.00 -13.92 3.22
N ARG A 201 3.20 -14.72 2.51
CA ARG A 201 3.65 -15.41 1.30
C ARG A 201 4.19 -14.44 0.25
N ARG A 202 3.55 -13.28 0.08
CA ARG A 202 4.00 -12.26 -0.90
C ARG A 202 5.17 -11.40 -0.40
N MET A 203 5.05 -10.83 0.79
CA MET A 203 5.97 -9.80 1.29
C MET A 203 7.22 -10.39 1.95
N ILE A 204 7.12 -11.58 2.56
CA ILE A 204 8.21 -12.25 3.28
C ILE A 204 8.82 -13.36 2.42
N ASP A 205 8.01 -14.28 1.88
CA ASP A 205 8.54 -15.40 1.08
C ASP A 205 8.84 -14.98 -0.37
N GLY A 206 8.27 -13.85 -0.80
CA GLY A 206 8.44 -13.36 -2.16
C GLY A 206 7.68 -14.21 -3.18
N ALA A 207 6.62 -14.91 -2.80
CA ALA A 207 5.86 -15.79 -3.68
C ALA A 207 4.78 -15.03 -4.47
N TRP A 208 4.61 -15.40 -5.74
CA TRP A 208 3.47 -14.98 -6.56
C TRP A 208 2.30 -15.94 -6.30
N VAL A 209 1.40 -15.57 -5.39
CA VAL A 209 0.28 -16.43 -4.93
C VAL A 209 -1.07 -15.75 -5.15
N ILE A 210 -2.09 -16.55 -5.46
CA ILE A 210 -3.47 -16.09 -5.68
C ILE A 210 -4.08 -15.67 -4.34
N ALA A 211 -4.85 -14.60 -4.35
CA ALA A 211 -5.76 -14.24 -3.28
C ALA A 211 -7.08 -15.02 -3.47
N GLU A 212 -7.39 -15.95 -2.57
CA GLU A 212 -8.57 -16.83 -2.66
C GLU A 212 -9.17 -17.00 -1.26
N GLY A 213 -10.49 -17.17 -1.19
CA GLY A 213 -11.21 -17.37 0.07
C GLY A 213 -11.40 -16.09 0.87
N SER A 214 -11.49 -16.24 2.20
CA SER A 214 -11.65 -15.11 3.13
C SER A 214 -10.45 -14.16 3.06
N VAL A 215 -10.74 -12.86 3.07
CA VAL A 215 -9.73 -11.80 3.12
C VAL A 215 -9.02 -11.79 4.48
N PHE A 216 -9.77 -12.05 5.55
CA PHE A 216 -9.27 -12.11 6.93
C PHE A 216 -9.31 -13.54 7.44
N ASP A 217 -8.56 -14.44 6.80
CA ASP A 217 -8.44 -15.86 7.17
C ASP A 217 -7.88 -16.09 8.58
N MET A 218 -7.22 -15.08 9.17
CA MET A 218 -6.75 -15.08 10.57
C MET A 218 -7.82 -14.70 11.58
N TYR A 219 -8.96 -14.14 11.16
CA TYR A 219 -10.05 -13.79 12.08
C TYR A 219 -10.63 -15.06 12.71
N ASP A 220 -10.81 -14.98 14.02
CA ASP A 220 -11.30 -16.07 14.87
C ASP A 220 -12.11 -15.43 15.99
N GLU A 221 -13.40 -15.74 16.04
CA GLU A 221 -14.33 -15.17 16.99
C GLU A 221 -13.88 -15.40 18.44
N GLN A 222 -13.34 -16.59 18.75
CA GLN A 222 -12.90 -16.94 20.10
C GLN A 222 -11.67 -16.16 20.55
N ARG A 223 -10.89 -15.65 19.59
CA ARG A 223 -9.64 -14.92 19.85
C ARG A 223 -9.81 -13.42 19.80
N HIS A 224 -10.70 -12.94 18.93
CA HIS A 224 -10.78 -11.52 18.60
C HIS A 224 -12.03 -10.83 19.16
N VAL A 225 -13.05 -11.57 19.57
CA VAL A 225 -14.26 -10.99 20.16
C VAL A 225 -14.12 -10.91 21.69
N VAL A 226 -14.46 -9.74 22.23
CA VAL A 226 -14.45 -9.47 23.67
C VAL A 226 -15.78 -8.88 24.13
N THR A 227 -16.11 -9.12 25.39
CA THR A 227 -17.32 -8.60 26.05
C THR A 227 -17.00 -7.51 27.08
N GLU A 228 -15.73 -7.38 27.46
CA GLU A 228 -15.24 -6.37 28.40
C GLU A 228 -14.17 -5.52 27.73
N LEU A 229 -14.22 -4.21 27.99
CA LEU A 229 -13.28 -3.23 27.47
C LEU A 229 -12.43 -2.69 28.64
N PRO A 230 -11.10 -2.63 28.51
CA PRO A 230 -10.28 -1.92 29.49
C PRO A 230 -10.52 -0.41 29.39
N PRO A 231 -9.98 0.40 30.32
CA PRO A 231 -9.96 1.84 30.16
C PRO A 231 -9.24 2.23 28.86
N MET A 232 -9.88 3.06 28.04
CA MET A 232 -9.29 3.55 26.79
C MET A 232 -8.51 4.84 27.05
N ARG A 233 -7.32 4.93 26.46
CA ARG A 233 -6.47 6.14 26.50
C ARG A 233 -6.85 7.16 25.45
N ARG A 234 -7.25 6.68 24.27
CA ARG A 234 -7.47 7.47 23.06
C ARG A 234 -8.54 6.80 22.22
N TYR A 235 -9.29 7.61 21.47
CA TYR A 235 -10.30 7.14 20.54
C TYR A 235 -10.12 7.78 19.16
N TRP A 236 -10.46 7.01 18.13
CA TRP A 236 -10.59 7.46 16.76
C TRP A 236 -11.83 6.85 16.13
N THR A 237 -12.39 7.51 15.12
CA THR A 237 -13.60 7.02 14.45
C THR A 237 -13.35 6.82 12.96
N GLY A 238 -13.81 5.71 12.41
CA GLY A 238 -13.85 5.46 10.96
C GLY A 238 -15.28 5.49 10.45
N VAL A 239 -15.50 6.11 9.28
CA VAL A 239 -16.83 6.21 8.69
C VAL A 239 -16.83 5.78 7.22
N ASP A 240 -17.64 4.78 6.91
CA ASP A 240 -18.06 4.45 5.53
C ASP A 240 -19.44 5.06 5.27
N TYR A 241 -19.49 5.98 4.32
CA TYR A 241 -20.68 6.79 4.08
C TYR A 241 -21.51 6.22 2.93
N GLY A 242 -22.74 5.85 3.23
CA GLY A 242 -23.75 5.39 2.28
C GLY A 242 -25.09 6.09 2.47
N THR A 243 -25.64 6.66 1.38
CA THR A 243 -27.02 7.18 1.36
C THR A 243 -28.02 6.12 0.94
N VAL A 244 -27.68 5.37 -0.11
CA VAL A 244 -28.47 4.24 -0.63
C VAL A 244 -27.98 2.90 -0.08
N ASN A 245 -26.66 2.76 0.05
CA ASN A 245 -26.03 1.63 0.73
C ASN A 245 -25.96 1.94 2.25
N PRO A 246 -25.79 0.92 3.10
CA PRO A 246 -25.59 1.12 4.52
C PRO A 246 -24.51 2.15 4.86
N PHE A 247 -24.77 2.97 5.87
CA PHE A 247 -23.79 3.79 6.55
C PHE A 247 -23.22 3.00 7.72
N ALA A 248 -21.91 3.08 7.94
CA ALA A 248 -21.25 2.50 9.11
C ALA A 248 -20.25 3.50 9.74
N ALA A 249 -20.33 3.67 11.06
CA ALA A 249 -19.32 4.35 11.87
C ALA A 249 -18.82 3.40 12.96
N LEU A 250 -17.50 3.34 13.14
CA LEU A 250 -16.84 2.49 14.14
C LEU A 250 -15.90 3.33 15.00
N THR A 251 -15.95 3.12 16.32
CA THR A 251 -14.97 3.69 17.25
C THR A 251 -13.86 2.69 17.51
N LEU A 252 -12.61 3.15 17.35
CA LEU A 252 -11.39 2.42 17.65
C LEU A 252 -10.73 3.06 18.87
N GLY A 253 -10.66 2.32 19.97
CA GLY A 253 -9.97 2.71 21.20
C GLY A 253 -8.57 2.10 21.30
N LEU A 254 -7.62 2.83 21.89
CA LEU A 254 -6.35 2.28 22.38
C LEU A 254 -6.45 2.03 23.89
N GLY A 255 -6.47 0.77 24.29
CA GLY A 255 -6.52 0.35 25.69
C GLY A 255 -5.25 0.71 26.47
N ASP A 256 -5.36 0.76 27.79
CA ASP A 256 -4.20 0.95 28.67
C ASP A 256 -3.23 -0.23 28.68
N ASP A 257 -3.70 -1.40 28.27
CA ASP A 257 -2.93 -2.61 28.02
C ASP A 257 -2.13 -2.60 26.70
N GLY A 258 -2.30 -1.56 25.87
CA GLY A 258 -1.60 -1.43 24.60
C GLY A 258 -2.23 -2.22 23.46
N ARG A 259 -3.52 -2.56 23.54
CA ARG A 259 -4.29 -3.17 22.45
C ARG A 259 -5.30 -2.21 21.83
N LEU A 260 -5.70 -2.51 20.61
CA LEU A 260 -6.73 -1.79 19.88
C LEU A 260 -8.07 -2.49 20.04
N TYR A 261 -9.12 -1.73 20.30
CA TYR A 261 -10.46 -2.22 20.48
C TYR A 261 -11.41 -1.51 19.53
N VAL A 262 -12.13 -2.26 18.70
CA VAL A 262 -13.35 -1.72 18.09
C VAL A 262 -14.40 -1.74 19.18
N THR A 263 -14.67 -0.57 19.77
CA THR A 263 -15.45 -0.47 21.01
C THR A 263 -16.95 -0.44 20.75
N SER A 264 -17.35 0.26 19.68
CA SER A 264 -18.76 0.44 19.34
C SER A 264 -18.94 0.61 17.84
N GLU A 265 -20.16 0.30 17.39
CA GLU A 265 -20.59 0.46 16.02
C GLU A 265 -21.93 1.21 15.94
N TRP A 266 -22.03 2.12 14.98
CA TRP A 266 -23.30 2.69 14.55
C TRP A 266 -23.56 2.40 13.08
N ARG A 267 -24.70 1.75 12.80
CA ARG A 267 -25.10 1.40 11.44
C ARG A 267 -26.48 1.91 11.08
N HIS A 268 -26.60 2.37 9.84
CA HIS A 268 -27.88 2.71 9.24
C HIS A 268 -28.02 2.16 7.83
N ASP A 269 -28.82 1.10 7.71
CA ASP A 269 -29.26 0.58 6.42
C ASP A 269 -30.57 1.26 5.99
N SER A 270 -30.45 2.21 5.07
CA SER A 270 -31.58 2.96 4.49
C SER A 270 -32.61 2.06 3.81
N ARG A 271 -32.21 0.90 3.25
CA ARG A 271 -33.12 -0.03 2.57
C ARG A 271 -33.88 -0.85 3.59
N ALA A 272 -33.20 -1.43 4.57
CA ALA A 272 -33.84 -2.21 5.63
C ALA A 272 -34.79 -1.35 6.47
N ARG A 273 -34.44 -0.08 6.70
CA ARG A 273 -35.28 0.85 7.48
C ARG A 273 -36.29 1.65 6.65
N HIS A 274 -36.31 1.45 5.32
CA HIS A 274 -37.14 2.21 4.38
C HIS A 274 -37.08 3.74 4.57
N ARG A 275 -35.92 4.26 5.00
CA ARG A 275 -35.74 5.66 5.35
C ARG A 275 -34.31 6.11 5.05
N GLN A 276 -34.17 6.96 4.04
CA GLN A 276 -32.92 7.66 3.78
C GLN A 276 -32.76 8.82 4.76
N LEU A 277 -31.53 9.05 5.20
CA LEU A 277 -31.16 10.21 6.00
C LEU A 277 -30.36 11.20 5.15
N THR A 278 -30.50 12.48 5.45
CA THR A 278 -29.66 13.55 4.88
C THR A 278 -28.32 13.62 5.62
N ASP A 279 -27.34 14.33 5.03
CA ASP A 279 -26.03 14.55 5.67
C ASP A 279 -26.17 15.15 7.07
N ALA A 280 -27.07 16.13 7.24
CA ALA A 280 -27.33 16.77 8.53
C ALA A 280 -27.95 15.80 9.55
N GLN A 281 -28.77 14.84 9.08
CA GLN A 281 -29.35 13.81 9.95
C GLN A 281 -28.30 12.76 10.34
N TYR A 282 -27.46 12.32 9.40
CA TYR A 282 -26.33 11.44 9.71
C TYR A 282 -25.34 12.10 10.67
N SER A 283 -24.99 13.36 10.43
CA SER A 283 -24.05 14.11 11.27
C SER A 283 -24.57 14.26 12.70
N ARG A 284 -25.86 14.58 12.85
CA ARG A 284 -26.52 14.60 14.16
C ARG A 284 -26.49 13.21 14.80
N ALA A 285 -26.89 12.17 14.08
CA ALA A 285 -26.97 10.82 14.63
C ALA A 285 -25.61 10.28 15.10
N VAL A 286 -24.52 10.56 14.37
CA VAL A 286 -23.16 10.17 14.77
C VAL A 286 -22.73 10.92 16.03
N ARG A 287 -23.04 12.21 16.15
CA ARG A 287 -22.71 13.00 17.35
C ARG A 287 -23.51 12.54 18.55
N ASP A 288 -24.83 12.40 18.40
CA ASP A 288 -25.72 11.90 19.45
C ASP A 288 -25.24 10.51 19.94
N TRP A 289 -24.85 9.63 19.01
CA TRP A 289 -24.28 8.31 19.33
C TRP A 289 -22.96 8.38 20.10
N LEU A 290 -22.03 9.27 19.71
CA LEU A 290 -20.76 9.44 20.42
C LEU A 290 -20.96 10.05 21.81
N ASP A 291 -21.89 10.99 21.94
CA ASP A 291 -22.28 11.61 23.22
C ASP A 291 -22.91 10.57 24.16
N GLU A 292 -23.77 9.68 23.64
CA GLU A 292 -24.35 8.55 24.39
C GLU A 292 -23.29 7.57 24.91
N LEU A 293 -22.19 7.41 24.17
CA LEU A 293 -21.06 6.57 24.54
C LEU A 293 -20.05 7.27 25.47
N ASP A 294 -20.17 8.57 25.69
CA ASP A 294 -19.15 9.42 26.33
C ASP A 294 -17.77 9.27 25.65
N VAL A 295 -17.76 9.26 24.32
CA VAL A 295 -16.56 9.08 23.49
C VAL A 295 -16.29 10.33 22.66
N GLU A 296 -15.17 11.00 22.92
CA GLU A 296 -14.65 12.08 22.08
C GLU A 296 -13.46 11.59 21.24
N PRO A 297 -13.63 11.34 19.92
CA PRO A 297 -12.54 10.88 19.07
C PRO A 297 -11.59 12.03 18.72
N GLU A 298 -10.28 11.76 18.77
CA GLU A 298 -9.27 12.74 18.35
C GLU A 298 -9.35 13.04 16.85
N TRP A 299 -9.67 12.01 16.07
CA TRP A 299 -9.85 12.09 14.62
C TRP A 299 -11.00 11.21 14.15
N THR A 300 -11.77 11.75 13.20
CA THR A 300 -12.82 11.06 12.47
C THR A 300 -12.42 10.95 11.00
N PHE A 301 -12.11 9.73 10.56
CA PHE A 301 -11.67 9.41 9.21
C PHE A 301 -12.85 9.03 8.33
N VAL A 302 -13.17 9.89 7.38
CA VAL A 302 -14.30 9.70 6.45
C VAL A 302 -13.76 9.32 5.06
N ASP A 303 -14.45 8.44 4.33
CA ASP A 303 -14.12 8.15 2.92
C ASP A 303 -13.94 9.48 2.13
N PRO A 304 -12.78 9.69 1.46
CA PRO A 304 -12.55 10.82 0.58
C PRO A 304 -13.65 11.11 -0.45
N SER A 305 -14.45 10.10 -0.83
CA SER A 305 -15.57 10.26 -1.77
C SER A 305 -16.78 10.99 -1.16
N ALA A 306 -16.94 10.99 0.16
CA ALA A 306 -18.06 11.57 0.90
C ALA A 306 -17.80 13.03 1.31
N SER A 307 -17.52 13.90 0.32
CA SER A 307 -17.16 15.29 0.56
C SER A 307 -18.29 16.14 1.15
N SER A 308 -19.55 15.88 0.78
CA SER A 308 -20.71 16.59 1.31
C SER A 308 -20.91 16.30 2.80
N PHE A 309 -20.83 15.03 3.18
CA PHE A 309 -20.93 14.61 4.58
C PHE A 309 -19.77 15.13 5.43
N SER A 310 -18.54 15.07 4.90
CA SER A 310 -17.39 15.67 5.58
C SER A 310 -17.60 17.17 5.82
N THR A 311 -18.13 17.89 4.83
CA THR A 311 -18.43 19.33 4.96
C THR A 311 -19.50 19.59 6.02
N GLN A 312 -20.52 18.73 6.08
CA GLN A 312 -21.56 18.83 7.10
C GLN A 312 -21.02 18.60 8.51
N LEU A 313 -20.19 17.56 8.73
CA LEU A 313 -19.54 17.31 10.03
C LEU A 313 -18.70 18.52 10.47
N TRP A 314 -17.92 19.10 9.55
CA TRP A 314 -17.16 20.33 9.81
C TRP A 314 -18.06 21.51 10.19
N ALA A 315 -19.18 21.71 9.47
CA ALA A 315 -20.12 22.79 9.75
C ALA A 315 -20.82 22.63 11.11
N ASP A 316 -21.04 21.38 11.52
CA ASP A 316 -21.66 21.02 12.79
C ASP A 316 -20.68 21.00 13.98
N GLY A 317 -19.40 21.30 13.74
CA GLY A 317 -18.36 21.36 14.78
C GLY A 317 -17.88 19.99 15.28
N HIS A 318 -18.04 18.93 14.47
CA HIS A 318 -17.57 17.58 14.82
C HIS A 318 -16.04 17.53 14.95
N PRO A 319 -15.48 16.85 15.96
CA PRO A 319 -14.04 16.83 16.21
C PRO A 319 -13.24 16.10 15.12
N GLY A 320 -12.09 16.69 14.77
CA GLY A 320 -11.03 15.99 14.03
C GLY A 320 -11.44 15.39 12.69
N VAL A 321 -12.30 16.04 11.90
CA VAL A 321 -12.77 15.48 10.62
C VAL A 321 -11.65 15.50 9.57
N THR A 322 -11.26 14.35 9.06
CA THR A 322 -10.21 14.22 8.04
C THR A 322 -10.48 13.11 7.04
N LYS A 323 -9.77 13.15 5.91
CA LYS A 323 -9.89 12.15 4.85
C LYS A 323 -9.20 10.86 5.26
N ALA A 324 -9.91 9.75 5.15
CA ALA A 324 -9.33 8.42 5.35
C ALA A 324 -8.27 8.09 4.29
N LYS A 325 -7.24 7.34 4.69
CA LYS A 325 -6.36 6.66 3.74
C LYS A 325 -7.11 5.44 3.18
N ASN A 326 -7.69 5.57 2.00
CA ASN A 326 -8.64 4.59 1.46
C ASN A 326 -8.04 3.54 0.49
N ASP A 327 -6.71 3.39 0.42
CA ASP A 327 -6.07 2.32 -0.37
C ASP A 327 -6.51 0.94 0.16
N VAL A 328 -7.32 0.23 -0.63
CA VAL A 328 -8.00 -1.01 -0.22
C VAL A 328 -7.00 -2.06 0.23
N ILE A 329 -5.99 -2.34 -0.59
CA ILE A 329 -5.01 -3.40 -0.33
C ILE A 329 -4.12 -3.07 0.87
N SER A 330 -3.62 -1.83 0.98
CA SER A 330 -2.80 -1.42 2.12
C SER A 330 -3.61 -1.37 3.42
N GLY A 331 -4.89 -1.04 3.32
CA GLY A 331 -5.83 -1.03 4.44
C GLY A 331 -6.12 -2.45 4.95
N ILE A 332 -6.51 -3.37 4.06
CA ILE A 332 -6.70 -4.80 4.37
C ILE A 332 -5.46 -5.35 5.07
N ARG A 333 -4.27 -5.05 4.55
CA ARG A 333 -3.01 -5.48 5.16
C ARG A 333 -2.83 -4.96 6.60
N SER A 334 -3.21 -3.72 6.86
CA SER A 334 -3.06 -3.14 8.21
C SER A 334 -4.01 -3.80 9.21
N VAL A 335 -5.24 -4.10 8.81
CA VAL A 335 -6.20 -4.84 9.64
C VAL A 335 -5.72 -6.28 9.86
N ALA A 336 -5.29 -6.97 8.81
CA ALA A 336 -4.79 -8.35 8.89
C ALA A 336 -3.58 -8.47 9.85
N SER A 337 -2.62 -7.55 9.77
CA SER A 337 -1.47 -7.51 10.70
C SER A 337 -1.90 -7.30 12.15
N ALA A 338 -2.90 -6.45 12.40
CA ALA A 338 -3.36 -6.17 13.75
C ALA A 338 -4.17 -7.33 14.35
N LEU A 339 -5.01 -7.99 13.55
CA LEU A 339 -5.73 -9.21 13.97
C LEU A 339 -4.76 -10.35 14.28
N ASP A 340 -3.87 -10.67 13.35
CA ASP A 340 -2.98 -11.82 13.51
C ASP A 340 -2.08 -11.73 14.76
N ALA A 341 -1.59 -10.52 15.05
CA ALA A 341 -0.79 -10.23 16.23
C ALA A 341 -1.59 -10.23 17.55
N GLY A 342 -2.91 -10.44 17.51
CA GLY A 342 -3.80 -10.29 18.66
C GLY A 342 -3.85 -8.85 19.21
N LEU A 343 -3.46 -7.87 18.39
CA LEU A 343 -3.45 -6.45 18.76
C LEU A 343 -4.84 -5.84 18.60
N LEU A 344 -5.62 -6.26 17.60
CA LEU A 344 -6.96 -5.77 17.35
C LEU A 344 -8.01 -6.74 17.89
N LEU A 345 -8.85 -6.23 18.78
CA LEU A 345 -9.99 -6.91 19.39
C LEU A 345 -11.28 -6.16 19.03
N ILE A 346 -12.40 -6.85 19.04
CA ILE A 346 -13.70 -6.32 18.62
C ILE A 346 -14.71 -6.60 19.72
N HIS A 347 -15.39 -5.57 20.19
CA HIS A 347 -16.45 -5.73 21.17
C HIS A 347 -17.67 -6.43 20.54
N GLU A 348 -18.33 -7.32 21.28
CA GLU A 348 -19.47 -8.12 20.79
C GLU A 348 -20.65 -7.28 20.28
N SER A 349 -20.77 -6.03 20.74
CA SER A 349 -21.82 -5.10 20.27
C SER A 349 -21.64 -4.63 18.83
N CYS A 350 -20.48 -4.87 18.21
CA CYS A 350 -20.21 -4.52 16.81
C CYS A 350 -20.76 -5.58 15.84
N GLU A 351 -22.04 -5.95 16.01
CA GLU A 351 -22.70 -7.06 15.32
C GLU A 351 -22.56 -6.99 13.80
N GLY A 352 -22.61 -5.78 13.25
CA GLY A 352 -22.48 -5.54 11.83
C GLY A 352 -21.10 -5.87 11.30
N LEU A 353 -20.06 -5.40 11.97
CA LEU A 353 -18.68 -5.77 11.65
C LEU A 353 -18.44 -7.27 11.82
N LEU A 354 -18.94 -7.87 12.89
CA LEU A 354 -18.80 -9.30 13.17
C LEU A 354 -19.48 -10.18 12.12
N ALA A 355 -20.61 -9.73 11.57
CA ALA A 355 -21.29 -10.41 10.47
C ALA A 355 -20.53 -10.28 9.13
N GLU A 356 -19.92 -9.12 8.86
CA GLU A 356 -19.24 -8.86 7.59
C GLU A 356 -17.85 -9.51 7.49
N LEU A 357 -17.09 -9.57 8.60
CA LEU A 357 -15.71 -10.08 8.59
C LEU A 357 -15.56 -11.50 8.00
N PRO A 358 -16.38 -12.49 8.37
CA PRO A 358 -16.30 -13.84 7.79
C PRO A 358 -16.72 -13.89 6.31
N GLU A 359 -17.65 -13.03 5.90
CA GLU A 359 -18.18 -12.97 4.53
C GLU A 359 -17.29 -12.18 3.56
N TYR A 360 -16.33 -11.42 4.08
CA TYR A 360 -15.43 -10.60 3.27
C TYR A 360 -14.42 -11.47 2.52
N VAL A 361 -14.69 -11.75 1.25
CA VAL A 361 -13.93 -12.67 0.40
C VAL A 361 -13.27 -11.98 -0.79
N TRP A 362 -12.18 -12.57 -1.27
CA TRP A 362 -11.53 -12.17 -2.52
C TRP A 362 -12.43 -12.47 -3.73
N SER A 363 -12.40 -11.60 -4.74
CA SER A 363 -13.16 -11.82 -5.98
C SER A 363 -12.41 -12.76 -6.93
N ASP A 364 -12.97 -13.95 -7.17
CA ASP A 364 -12.44 -14.90 -8.15
C ASP A 364 -12.35 -14.30 -9.56
N GLU A 365 -13.32 -13.47 -9.95
CA GLU A 365 -13.31 -12.77 -11.23
C GLU A 365 -12.16 -11.77 -11.35
N ALA A 366 -11.88 -11.01 -10.28
CA ALA A 366 -10.74 -10.09 -10.25
C ALA A 366 -9.41 -10.86 -10.23
N ALA A 367 -9.31 -11.89 -9.39
CA ALA A 367 -8.14 -12.75 -9.29
C ALA A 367 -7.84 -13.41 -10.64
N ALA A 368 -8.87 -13.81 -11.39
CA ALA A 368 -8.73 -14.38 -12.73
C ALA A 368 -8.08 -13.43 -13.74
N ARG A 369 -8.27 -12.11 -13.55
CA ARG A 369 -7.62 -11.03 -14.32
C ARG A 369 -6.27 -10.58 -13.75
N GLY A 370 -5.81 -11.19 -12.66
CA GLY A 370 -4.57 -10.80 -12.00
C GLY A 370 -4.69 -9.56 -11.11
N GLU A 371 -5.90 -9.19 -10.73
CA GLU A 371 -6.21 -8.09 -9.82
C GLU A 371 -6.59 -8.65 -8.45
N ASP A 372 -6.02 -8.12 -7.37
CA ASP A 372 -6.54 -8.41 -6.04
C ASP A 372 -7.60 -7.38 -5.67
N ARG A 373 -8.82 -7.85 -5.48
CA ARG A 373 -9.91 -7.01 -5.02
C ARG A 373 -10.94 -7.85 -4.26
N PRO A 374 -11.45 -7.38 -3.12
CA PRO A 374 -12.56 -8.04 -2.43
C PRO A 374 -13.86 -7.90 -3.23
N VAL A 375 -14.77 -8.85 -3.04
CA VAL A 375 -16.14 -8.73 -3.54
C VAL A 375 -16.83 -7.57 -2.80
N LYS A 376 -17.46 -6.65 -3.53
CA LYS A 376 -18.15 -5.48 -2.94
C LYS A 376 -19.58 -5.84 -2.52
N ILE A 377 -19.70 -6.68 -1.50
CA ILE A 377 -20.97 -7.10 -0.90
C ILE A 377 -20.75 -7.09 0.60
N ASN A 378 -21.66 -6.44 1.35
CA ASN A 378 -21.62 -6.36 2.81
C ASN A 378 -20.23 -5.93 3.33
N ASP A 379 -19.69 -4.83 2.81
CA ASP A 379 -18.31 -4.39 3.12
C ASP A 379 -18.22 -3.06 3.89
N HIS A 380 -19.35 -2.55 4.39
CA HIS A 380 -19.46 -1.19 4.94
C HIS A 380 -18.73 -1.02 6.27
N SER A 381 -18.97 -1.94 7.20
CA SER A 381 -18.35 -1.96 8.53
C SER A 381 -16.88 -2.32 8.40
N VAL A 382 -16.56 -3.27 7.51
CA VAL A 382 -15.17 -3.63 7.19
C VAL A 382 -14.41 -2.46 6.56
N ASP A 383 -15.04 -1.67 5.69
CA ASP A 383 -14.42 -0.48 5.10
C ASP A 383 -14.23 0.64 6.14
N ALA A 384 -15.21 0.87 7.02
CA ALA A 384 -15.04 1.79 8.15
C ALA A 384 -13.87 1.36 9.06
N LEU A 385 -13.75 0.06 9.34
CA LEU A 385 -12.65 -0.51 10.14
C LEU A 385 -11.31 -0.26 9.44
N ARG A 386 -11.26 -0.55 8.14
CA ARG A 386 -10.07 -0.34 7.31
C ARG A 386 -9.64 1.12 7.32
N TYR A 387 -10.58 2.06 7.24
CA TYR A 387 -10.30 3.50 7.26
C TYR A 387 -9.66 3.93 8.58
N VAL A 388 -10.24 3.56 9.72
CA VAL A 388 -9.70 3.96 11.02
C VAL A 388 -8.37 3.29 11.30
N VAL A 389 -8.27 1.96 11.16
CA VAL A 389 -7.05 1.19 11.46
C VAL A 389 -5.89 1.63 10.55
N HIS A 390 -6.13 1.80 9.24
CA HIS A 390 -5.05 2.17 8.32
C HIS A 390 -4.61 3.63 8.48
N SER A 391 -5.56 4.54 8.75
CA SER A 391 -5.24 5.96 8.89
C SER A 391 -4.43 6.22 10.18
N THR A 392 -4.74 5.49 11.25
CA THR A 392 -4.03 5.55 12.54
C THR A 392 -2.82 4.64 12.63
N ALA A 393 -2.40 3.97 11.55
CA ALA A 393 -1.31 2.99 11.59
C ALA A 393 0.05 3.50 12.13
N HIS A 394 0.27 4.81 12.14
CA HIS A 394 1.46 5.42 12.74
C HIS A 394 1.41 5.45 14.28
N GLU A 395 0.21 5.40 14.86
CA GLU A 395 -0.04 5.42 16.30
C GLU A 395 0.16 4.05 16.96
N TRP A 396 -0.06 2.95 16.24
CA TRP A 396 -0.11 1.62 16.85
C TRP A 396 0.86 0.60 16.27
N ARG A 397 1.45 0.81 15.08
CA ARG A 397 2.37 -0.19 14.49
C ARG A 397 3.56 -0.55 15.36
N HIS A 398 4.02 0.37 16.19
CA HIS A 398 5.12 0.11 17.12
C HIS A 398 4.75 -0.89 18.23
N LEU A 399 3.47 -1.16 18.45
CA LEU A 399 2.98 -2.11 19.45
C LEU A 399 3.09 -3.57 18.98
N LEU A 400 3.14 -3.82 17.66
CA LEU A 400 3.26 -5.17 17.08
C LEU A 400 4.50 -5.94 17.57
N THR A 401 5.59 -5.23 17.87
CA THR A 401 6.84 -5.84 18.37
C THR A 401 6.81 -6.20 19.84
N THR A 402 5.81 -5.73 20.59
CA THR A 402 5.70 -5.87 22.05
C THR A 402 4.66 -6.94 22.43
N ALA A 403 3.84 -7.38 21.49
CA ALA A 403 2.71 -8.28 21.69
C ALA A 403 3.09 -9.78 21.71
N VAL A 404 4.38 -10.12 21.81
CA VAL A 404 4.89 -11.51 21.78
C VAL A 404 4.96 -12.12 23.18
#